data_AF-A0A0P9I9V4-F1
#
_entry.id   AF-A0A0P9I9V4-F1
#
_cell.length_a   1.000
_cell.length_b   1.000
_cell.length_c   1.000
_cell.angle_alpha   90.00
_cell.angle_beta   90.00
_cell.angle_gamma   90.00
#
_symmetry.space_group_name_H-M   'P 1'
#
loop_
_entity.id
_entity.type
_entity.pdbx_description
1 polymer ?
#
loop_
_entity_poly.entity_id
_entity_poly.type
_entity_poly.pdbx_seq_one_letter_code
_entity_poly.pdbx_strand_id
1 'polypeptide(L)'
;SALPIGFSHAGVSIDGWLGGLHRNARGELLLVTAIPNSIGSKKTRKWHRLIRPWVNHLVACACELPLSTALVASDETLMLEPLDKASAVTTLNHLLTAWLHGMQEPLPVAVKTAFAWLGQPA
;
A
#
# COMPACT_ATOMS: atom_id res chain seq x y z
N SER A 1 -1.71 14.56 14.49
CA SER A 1 -0.48 15.12 13.90
C SER A 1 0.08 14.16 12.87
N ALA A 2 0.76 14.65 11.83
CA ALA A 2 1.42 13.78 10.86
C ALA A 2 2.68 13.15 11.47
N LEU A 3 3.02 11.92 11.06
CA LEU A 3 4.25 11.23 11.48
C LEU A 3 5.26 11.22 10.34
N PRO A 4 6.56 11.49 10.60
CA PRO A 4 7.58 11.36 9.58
C PRO A 4 7.77 9.88 9.23
N ILE A 5 7.99 9.61 7.95
CA ILE A 5 8.33 8.28 7.42
C ILE A 5 9.58 8.42 6.55
N GLY A 6 10.47 7.44 6.65
CA GLY A 6 11.75 7.41 5.96
C GLY A 6 12.14 5.97 5.67
N PHE A 7 12.52 5.68 4.43
CA PHE A 7 12.95 4.35 4.01
C PHE A 7 13.97 4.44 2.87
N SER A 8 14.99 3.57 2.87
CA SER A 8 15.99 3.56 1.80
C SER A 8 16.36 2.14 1.39
N HIS A 9 16.44 1.89 0.08
CA HIS A 9 16.88 0.62 -0.48
C HIS A 9 17.47 0.80 -1.88
N ALA A 10 18.53 0.06 -2.20
CA ALA A 10 19.20 0.06 -3.52
C ALA A 10 19.50 1.47 -4.09
N GLY A 11 19.90 2.41 -3.23
CA GLY A 11 20.22 3.79 -3.63
C GLY A 11 19.01 4.70 -3.86
N VAL A 12 17.80 4.22 -3.57
CA VAL A 12 16.55 4.99 -3.62
C VAL A 12 16.09 5.27 -2.19
N SER A 13 15.72 6.52 -1.93
CA SER A 13 15.16 6.97 -0.65
C SER A 13 13.72 7.45 -0.81
N ILE A 14 12.89 7.11 0.17
CA ILE A 14 11.54 7.60 0.35
C ILE A 14 11.55 8.40 1.65
N ASP A 15 11.21 9.69 1.58
CA ASP A 15 11.03 10.54 2.74
C ASP A 15 9.69 11.26 2.64
N GLY A 16 8.99 11.38 3.76
CA GLY A 16 7.70 12.05 3.76
C GLY A 16 7.01 12.10 5.10
N TRP A 17 5.74 12.50 5.05
CA TRP A 17 4.89 12.65 6.22
C TRP A 17 3.58 11.90 6.00
N LEU A 18 3.22 11.05 6.96
CA LEU A 18 1.95 10.34 6.98
C LEU A 18 0.93 11.14 7.82
N GLY A 19 0.03 11.83 7.13
CA GLY A 19 -1.07 12.59 7.73
C GLY A 19 -2.35 11.76 7.91
N GLY A 20 -3.37 12.36 8.55
CA GLY A 20 -4.70 11.75 8.70
C GLY A 20 -4.75 10.53 9.64
N LEU A 21 -3.75 10.38 10.49
CA LEU A 21 -3.66 9.28 11.45
C LEU A 21 -4.54 9.53 12.67
N HIS A 22 -5.34 8.53 13.00
CA HIS A 22 -6.05 8.41 14.26
C HIS A 22 -5.27 7.46 15.17
N ARG A 23 -5.32 7.72 16.48
CA ARG A 23 -4.64 6.91 17.49
C ARG A 23 -5.62 6.53 18.58
N ASN A 24 -5.63 5.27 18.97
CA ASN A 24 -6.44 4.82 20.11
C ASN A 24 -5.65 4.89 21.43
N ALA A 25 -6.31 4.55 22.55
CA ALA A 25 -5.70 4.56 23.88
C ALA A 25 -4.53 3.56 24.04
N ARG A 26 -4.42 2.56 23.15
CA ARG A 26 -3.33 1.57 23.14
C ARG A 26 -2.13 2.01 22.29
N GLY A 27 -2.23 3.15 21.61
CA GLY A 27 -1.18 3.65 20.72
C GLY A 27 -1.21 3.08 19.30
N GLU A 28 -2.19 2.23 18.98
CA GLU A 28 -2.39 1.69 17.63
C GLU A 28 -2.87 2.81 16.69
N LEU A 29 -2.40 2.76 15.44
CA LEU A 29 -2.66 3.80 14.44
C LEU A 29 -3.71 3.32 13.45
N LEU A 30 -4.61 4.23 13.06
CA LEU A 30 -5.60 4.00 12.02
C LEU A 30 -5.51 5.12 10.97
N LEU A 31 -5.36 4.73 9.71
CA LEU A 31 -5.55 5.62 8.56
C LEU A 31 -6.85 5.27 7.85
N VAL A 32 -7.78 6.23 7.76
CA VAL A 32 -9.02 6.07 7.00
C VAL A 32 -8.84 6.70 5.63
N THR A 33 -8.89 5.89 4.57
CA THR A 33 -8.79 6.34 3.18
C THR A 33 -10.11 6.10 2.46
N ALA A 34 -10.77 7.18 2.05
CA ALA A 34 -11.94 7.10 1.18
C ALA A 34 -11.50 6.75 -0.25
N ILE A 35 -12.09 5.70 -0.81
CA ILE A 35 -11.89 5.30 -2.20
C ILE A 35 -13.13 5.71 -3.01
N PRO A 36 -12.98 6.51 -4.07
CA PRO A 36 -14.11 6.92 -4.87
C PRO A 36 -14.67 5.74 -5.67
N ASN A 37 -16.00 5.58 -5.62
CA ASN A 37 -16.76 4.50 -6.26
C ASN A 37 -16.46 3.10 -5.69
N SER A 38 -17.01 2.07 -6.34
CA SER A 38 -16.90 0.68 -5.93
C SER A 38 -15.51 0.07 -6.12
N ILE A 39 -15.05 -0.75 -5.19
CA ILE A 39 -13.82 -1.55 -5.32
C ILE A 39 -14.07 -2.98 -5.82
N GLY A 40 -15.33 -3.37 -6.00
CA GLY A 40 -15.74 -4.68 -6.52
C GLY A 40 -15.62 -5.76 -5.47
N SER A 41 -16.20 -6.95 -5.72
CA SER A 41 -16.11 -8.09 -4.79
C SER A 41 -14.74 -8.77 -4.85
N LYS A 42 -14.50 -9.79 -4.02
CA LYS A 42 -13.23 -10.54 -4.00
C LYS A 42 -12.82 -11.08 -5.38
N LYS A 43 -13.79 -11.45 -6.23
CA LYS A 43 -13.56 -11.97 -7.60
C LYS A 43 -13.38 -10.88 -8.66
N THR A 44 -13.91 -9.68 -8.45
CA THR A 44 -13.90 -8.57 -9.44
C THR A 44 -13.17 -7.34 -8.93
N ARG A 45 -12.26 -7.55 -7.96
CA ARG A 45 -11.58 -6.51 -7.19
C ARG A 45 -10.78 -5.60 -8.11
N LYS A 46 -11.03 -4.29 -8.02
CA LYS A 46 -10.31 -3.26 -8.78
C LYS A 46 -8.99 -2.91 -8.08
N TRP A 47 -8.07 -3.87 -8.05
CA TRP A 47 -6.79 -3.77 -7.34
C TRP A 47 -5.99 -2.50 -7.63
N HIS A 48 -6.03 -1.99 -8.86
CA HIS A 48 -5.38 -0.74 -9.26
C HIS A 48 -5.79 0.49 -8.42
N ARG A 49 -6.97 0.49 -7.79
CA ARG A 49 -7.43 1.55 -6.88
C ARG A 49 -6.80 1.46 -5.49
N LEU A 50 -6.31 0.28 -5.12
CA LEU A 50 -5.77 -0.01 -3.79
C LEU A 50 -4.24 0.21 -3.72
N ILE A 51 -3.57 0.36 -4.87
CA ILE A 51 -2.10 0.48 -4.93
C ILE A 51 -1.60 1.61 -4.04
N ARG A 52 -2.12 2.83 -4.22
CA ARG A 52 -1.65 3.99 -3.46
C ARG A 52 -1.81 3.82 -1.94
N PRO A 53 -3.00 3.49 -1.41
CA PRO A 53 -3.12 3.29 0.03
C PRO A 53 -2.33 2.08 0.55
N TRP A 54 -2.16 1.03 -0.28
CA TRP A 54 -1.31 -0.11 0.07
C TRP A 54 0.17 0.27 0.17
N VAL A 55 0.71 1.07 -0.75
CA VAL A 55 2.10 1.55 -0.66
C VAL A 55 2.31 2.42 0.58
N ASN A 56 1.39 3.33 0.88
CA ASN A 56 1.47 4.14 2.11
C ASN A 56 1.46 3.26 3.37
N HIS A 57 0.60 2.23 3.39
CA HIS A 57 0.52 1.28 4.48
C HIS A 57 1.82 0.48 4.63
N LEU A 58 2.39 -0.02 3.52
CA LEU A 58 3.68 -0.71 3.52
C LEU A 58 4.82 0.13 4.08
N VAL A 59 4.95 1.38 3.64
CA VAL A 59 6.01 2.28 4.13
C VAL A 59 5.83 2.54 5.62
N ALA A 60 4.59 2.75 6.09
CA ALA A 60 4.31 2.92 7.51
C ALA A 60 4.73 1.69 8.34
N CYS A 61 4.36 0.48 7.90
CA CYS A 61 4.73 -0.76 8.58
C CYS A 61 6.24 -1.02 8.54
N ALA A 62 6.92 -0.67 7.44
CA ALA A 62 8.38 -0.75 7.34
C ALA A 62 9.09 0.21 8.31
N CYS A 63 8.47 1.35 8.61
CA CYS A 63 8.91 2.31 9.64
C CYS A 63 8.45 1.95 11.08
N GLU A 64 8.03 0.71 11.34
CA GLU A 64 7.56 0.24 12.66
C GLU A 64 6.32 0.95 13.21
N LEU A 65 5.52 1.55 12.33
CA LEU A 65 4.23 2.09 12.72
C LEU A 65 3.20 0.95 12.74
N PRO A 66 2.55 0.66 13.88
CA PRO A 66 1.48 -0.34 13.97
C PRO A 66 0.20 0.22 13.35
N LEU A 67 0.22 0.39 12.03
CA LEU A 67 -0.81 1.05 11.26
C LEU A 67 -1.82 0.03 10.71
N SER A 68 -3.08 0.19 11.08
CA SER A 68 -4.20 -0.36 10.32
C SER A 68 -4.68 0.67 9.31
N THR A 69 -5.06 0.24 8.11
CA THR A 69 -5.61 1.14 7.07
C THR A 69 -7.01 0.70 6.67
N ALA A 70 -8.01 1.54 6.94
CA ALA A 70 -9.38 1.33 6.49
C ALA A 70 -9.59 1.96 5.11
N LEU A 71 -9.96 1.14 4.14
CA LEU A 71 -10.25 1.53 2.76
C LEU A 71 -11.77 1.57 2.58
N VAL A 72 -12.37 2.75 2.69
CA VAL A 72 -13.82 2.92 2.66
C VAL A 72 -14.25 3.25 1.23
N ALA A 73 -14.85 2.28 0.54
CA ALA A 73 -15.45 2.46 -0.77
C ALA A 73 -16.98 2.53 -0.68
N SER A 74 -17.65 2.76 -1.81
CA SER A 74 -19.13 2.84 -1.84
C SER A 74 -19.83 1.50 -1.61
N ASP A 75 -19.14 0.38 -1.86
CA ASP A 75 -19.68 -0.98 -1.82
C ASP A 75 -19.16 -1.81 -0.64
N GLU A 76 -17.92 -1.60 -0.21
CA GLU A 76 -17.28 -2.35 0.87
C GLU A 76 -16.21 -1.51 1.57
N THR A 77 -15.96 -1.80 2.85
CA THR A 77 -14.76 -1.32 3.56
C THR A 77 -13.77 -2.46 3.73
N LEU A 78 -12.53 -2.28 3.26
CA LEU A 78 -11.44 -3.24 3.50
C LEU A 78 -10.54 -2.74 4.62
N MET A 79 -10.15 -3.66 5.49
CA MET A 79 -9.15 -3.40 6.52
C MET A 79 -7.82 -4.04 6.11
N LEU A 80 -6.78 -3.22 6.04
CA LEU A 80 -5.40 -3.68 6.03
C LEU A 80 -4.93 -3.71 7.49
N GLU A 81 -4.70 -4.91 8.00
CA GLU A 81 -4.12 -5.10 9.34
C GLU A 81 -2.64 -4.72 9.35
N PRO A 82 -2.08 -4.34 10.51
CA PRO A 82 -0.66 -4.03 10.63
C PRO A 82 0.19 -5.21 10.16
N LEU A 83 1.10 -4.94 9.21
CA LEU A 83 2.05 -5.93 8.73
C LEU A 83 3.26 -6.00 9.66
N ASP A 84 3.86 -7.19 9.77
CA ASP A 84 5.15 -7.32 10.42
C ASP A 84 6.21 -6.54 9.62
N LYS A 85 7.13 -5.91 10.35
CA LYS A 85 8.17 -5.06 9.75
C LYS A 85 8.99 -5.82 8.70
N ALA A 86 9.35 -7.07 8.96
CA ALA A 86 10.23 -7.83 8.08
C ALA A 86 9.57 -8.11 6.72
N SER A 87 8.29 -8.49 6.71
CA SER A 87 7.51 -8.66 5.48
C SER A 87 7.27 -7.34 4.77
N ALA A 88 6.98 -6.26 5.51
CA ALA A 88 6.81 -4.93 4.94
C ALA A 88 8.10 -4.44 4.25
N VAL A 89 9.25 -4.59 4.91
CA VAL A 89 10.58 -4.25 4.37
C VAL A 89 10.90 -5.08 3.13
N THR A 90 10.72 -6.40 3.19
CA THR A 90 10.96 -7.30 2.04
C THR A 90 10.11 -6.90 0.83
N THR A 91 8.82 -6.64 1.06
CA THR A 91 7.89 -6.26 0.00
C THR A 91 8.23 -4.89 -0.58
N LEU A 92 8.57 -3.92 0.28
CA LEU A 92 8.95 -2.58 -0.15
C LEU A 92 10.27 -2.57 -0.91
N ASN A 93 11.23 -3.42 -0.54
CA ASN A 93 12.48 -3.62 -1.27
C ASN A 93 12.21 -4.12 -2.70
N HIS A 94 11.36 -5.14 -2.86
CA HIS A 94 10.97 -5.61 -4.19
C HIS A 94 10.30 -4.52 -5.02
N LEU A 95 9.43 -3.72 -4.39
CA LEU A 95 8.75 -2.62 -5.07
C LEU A 95 9.73 -1.54 -5.54
N LEU A 96 10.70 -1.16 -4.70
CA LEU A 96 11.72 -0.18 -5.04
C LEU A 96 12.68 -0.67 -6.12
N THR A 97 13.10 -1.93 -6.05
CA THR A 97 13.89 -2.57 -7.11
C THR A 97 13.11 -2.56 -8.44
N ALA A 98 11.84 -2.97 -8.44
CA ALA A 98 11.01 -2.98 -9.65
C ALA A 98 10.77 -1.57 -10.21
N TRP A 99 10.60 -0.57 -9.33
CA TRP A 99 10.52 0.83 -9.74
C TRP A 99 11.82 1.29 -10.42
N LEU A 100 12.99 0.96 -9.85
CA LEU A 100 14.28 1.30 -10.43
C LEU A 100 14.48 0.67 -11.83
N HIS A 101 14.07 -0.59 -12.02
CA HIS A 101 14.04 -1.22 -13.35
C HIS A 101 13.12 -0.46 -14.31
N GLY A 102 11.91 -0.11 -13.86
CA GLY A 102 10.94 0.66 -14.66
C GLY A 102 11.39 2.08 -15.02
N MET A 103 12.39 2.63 -14.33
CA MET A 103 13.03 3.89 -14.67
C MET A 103 14.14 3.76 -15.72
N GLN A 104 14.62 2.55 -15.98
CA GLN A 104 15.66 2.26 -16.98
C GLN A 104 15.06 1.74 -18.29
N GLU A 105 13.98 0.98 -18.19
CA GLU A 105 13.26 0.44 -19.34
C GLU A 105 11.74 0.44 -19.09
N PRO A 106 10.91 0.49 -20.14
CA PRO A 106 9.46 0.42 -19.99
C PRO A 106 9.03 -0.88 -19.29
N LEU A 107 8.19 -0.77 -18.27
CA LEU A 107 7.62 -1.94 -17.60
C LEU A 107 6.78 -2.79 -18.59
N PRO A 108 6.86 -4.14 -18.51
CA PRO A 108 6.39 -5.02 -19.57
C PRO A 108 4.86 -5.10 -19.70
N VAL A 109 4.11 -4.63 -18.69
CA VAL A 109 2.65 -4.80 -18.64
C VAL A 109 1.98 -3.62 -17.93
N ALA A 110 0.84 -3.18 -18.49
CA ALA A 110 -0.01 -2.19 -17.84
C ALA A 110 -0.69 -2.79 -16.59
N VAL A 111 -0.76 -1.99 -15.51
CA VAL A 111 -1.28 -2.41 -14.19
C VAL A 111 -2.64 -3.12 -14.26
N LYS A 112 -3.61 -2.58 -15.01
CA LYS A 112 -4.95 -3.20 -15.11
C LYS A 112 -4.91 -4.55 -15.83
N THR A 113 -4.07 -4.68 -16.86
CA THR A 113 -3.88 -5.93 -17.59
C THR A 113 -3.22 -6.98 -16.71
N ALA A 114 -2.20 -6.59 -15.94
CA ALA A 114 -1.54 -7.49 -14.99
C ALA A 114 -2.53 -8.06 -13.96
N PHE A 115 -3.37 -7.22 -13.35
CA PHE A 115 -4.37 -7.69 -12.38
C PHE A 115 -5.49 -8.51 -13.01
N ALA A 116 -5.89 -8.21 -14.26
CA ALA A 116 -6.86 -9.03 -14.97
C ALA A 116 -6.33 -10.45 -15.22
N TRP A 117 -5.04 -10.56 -15.57
CA TRP A 117 -4.38 -11.84 -15.76
C TRP A 117 -4.22 -12.62 -14.45
N LEU A 118 -3.77 -11.96 -13.37
CA LEU A 118 -3.63 -12.58 -12.03
C LEU A 118 -4.97 -13.05 -11.42
N GLY A 119 -6.10 -12.49 -11.88
CA GLY A 119 -7.43 -12.87 -11.43
C GLY A 119 -8.02 -14.10 -12.15
N GLN A 120 -7.32 -14.65 -13.15
CA GLN A 120 -7.79 -15.84 -13.86
C GLN A 120 -7.69 -17.09 -12.98
N PRO A 121 -8.66 -18.03 -13.07
CA PRO A 121 -8.51 -19.33 -12.44
C PRO A 121 -7.28 -20.05 -13.04
N ALA A 122 -6.53 -20.73 -12.17
CA ALA A 122 -5.38 -21.56 -12.56
C ALA A 122 -5.82 -22.78 -13.39
#